data_AF-F4IL65-F1
#
_entry.id   AF-F4IL65-F1
#
_cell.length_a   1.000
_cell.length_b   1.000
_cell.length_c   1.000
_cell.angle_alpha   90.00
_cell.angle_beta   90.00
_cell.angle_gamma   90.00
#
_symmetry.space_group_name_H-M   'P 1'
#
loop_
_entity.id
_entity.type
_entity.pdbx_description
1 polymer ?
#
loop_
_entity_poly.entity_id
_entity_poly.type
_entity_poly.pdbx_seq_one_letter_code
_entity_poly.pdbx_strand_id
1 'polypeptide(L)'
;MADEATRAAFMEIQASMIELTGKLKQVQNQMRNKEGDRKRAFLTLEELRPLPEETNTYKSIGKFVLEPKTVLEGEQEQKLKDSEAAVASLQTSKEYLEKQVAEVENNLRELLQQEPGIAQQIMSMSM
;
A
#
# COMPACT_ATOMS: atom_id res chain seq x y z
N MET A 1 32.03 9.96 23.77
CA MET A 1 31.15 8.88 24.25
C MET A 1 29.68 9.25 24.08
N ALA A 2 29.18 10.36 24.65
CA ALA A 2 27.80 10.83 24.39
C ALA A 2 27.55 11.14 22.90
N ASP A 3 28.44 11.92 22.28
CA ASP A 3 28.37 12.30 20.85
C ASP A 3 28.32 11.11 19.87
N GLU A 4 28.97 9.99 20.21
CA GLU A 4 29.01 8.78 19.38
C GLU A 4 27.70 7.96 19.51
N ALA A 5 27.14 7.90 20.72
CA ALA A 5 25.86 7.25 20.97
C ALA A 5 24.70 8.04 20.31
N THR A 6 24.71 9.37 20.40
CA THR A 6 23.70 10.22 19.77
C THR A 6 23.76 10.13 18.24
N ARG A 7 24.97 10.08 17.68
CA ARG A 7 25.17 9.86 16.23
C ARG A 7 24.68 8.49 15.77
N ALA A 8 24.93 7.44 16.54
CA ALA A 8 24.43 6.09 16.23
C ALA A 8 22.90 6.06 16.24
N ALA A 9 22.26 6.64 17.27
CA ALA A 9 20.81 6.74 17.38
C ALA A 9 20.19 7.52 16.20
N PHE A 10 20.85 8.59 15.75
CA PHE A 10 20.40 9.34 14.57
C PHE A 10 20.42 8.49 13.30
N MET A 11 21.52 7.76 13.05
CA MET A 11 21.62 6.88 11.89
C MET A 11 20.56 5.77 11.90
N GLU A 12 20.27 5.22 13.07
CA GLU A 12 19.21 4.23 13.24
C GLU A 12 17.83 4.80 12.92
N ILE A 13 17.50 5.98 13.46
CA ILE A 13 16.25 6.70 13.16
C ILE A 13 16.11 6.99 11.65
N GLN A 14 17.18 7.42 10.99
CA GLN A 14 17.16 7.63 9.55
C GLN A 14 16.93 6.33 8.77
N ALA A 15 17.62 5.24 9.15
CA ALA A 15 17.43 3.94 8.52
C ALA A 15 15.99 3.45 8.67
N SER A 16 15.42 3.54 9.87
CA SER A 16 14.01 3.21 10.12
C SER A 16 13.05 4.08 9.32
N MET A 17 13.33 5.39 9.20
CA MET A 17 12.50 6.30 8.41
C MET A 17 12.48 5.90 6.93
N ILE A 18 13.65 5.59 6.35
CA ILE A 18 13.75 5.13 4.95
C ILE A 18 13.00 3.81 4.76
N GLU A 19 13.16 2.87 5.67
CA GLU A 19 12.49 1.57 5.59
C GLU A 19 10.96 1.70 5.67
N LEU A 20 10.45 2.43 6.67
CA LEU A 20 9.03 2.59 6.91
C LEU A 20 8.35 3.37 5.78
N THR A 21 8.96 4.44 5.28
CA THR A 21 8.43 5.20 4.14
C THR A 21 8.43 4.35 2.85
N GLY A 22 9.45 3.50 2.66
CA GLY A 22 9.48 2.51 1.59
C GLY A 22 8.32 1.52 1.66
N LYS A 23 8.08 0.92 2.84
CA LYS A 23 6.95 0.02 3.09
C LYS A 23 5.61 0.72 2.87
N LEU A 24 5.45 1.95 3.35
CA LEU A 24 4.23 2.72 3.19
C LEU A 24 3.91 2.96 1.70
N LYS A 25 4.91 3.35 0.91
CA LYS A 25 4.77 3.51 -0.55
C LYS A 25 4.38 2.20 -1.24
N GLN A 26 4.95 1.08 -0.80
CA GLN A 26 4.58 -0.24 -1.32
C GLN A 26 3.12 -0.57 -1.03
N VAL A 27 2.66 -0.40 0.21
CA VAL A 27 1.25 -0.63 0.60
C VAL A 27 0.30 0.26 -0.19
N GLN A 28 0.62 1.55 -0.33
CA GLN A 28 -0.19 2.49 -1.13
C GLN A 28 -0.31 2.04 -2.60
N ASN A 29 0.78 1.56 -3.21
CA ASN A 29 0.74 1.03 -4.58
C ASN A 29 -0.11 -0.24 -4.68
N GLN A 30 0.01 -1.16 -3.71
CA GLN A 30 -0.80 -2.37 -3.67
C GLN A 30 -2.29 -2.04 -3.52
N MET A 31 -2.64 -1.08 -2.67
CA MET A 31 -4.01 -0.60 -2.51
C MET A 31 -4.57 -0.07 -3.83
N ARG A 32 -3.84 0.83 -4.51
CA ARG A 32 -4.26 1.40 -5.80
C ARG A 32 -4.53 0.32 -6.84
N ASN A 33 -3.69 -0.72 -6.89
CA ASN A 33 -3.89 -1.84 -7.81
C ASN A 33 -5.17 -2.62 -7.47
N LYS A 34 -5.39 -2.94 -6.18
CA LYS A 34 -6.58 -3.67 -5.73
C LYS A 34 -7.87 -2.86 -5.89
N GLU A 35 -7.83 -1.55 -5.71
CA GLU A 35 -8.95 -0.67 -6.04
C GLU A 35 -9.27 -0.68 -7.54
N GLY A 36 -8.24 -0.72 -8.39
CA GLY A 36 -8.39 -0.89 -9.83
C GLY A 36 -9.08 -2.21 -10.19
N ASP A 37 -8.65 -3.32 -9.57
CA ASP A 37 -9.28 -4.63 -9.74
C ASP A 37 -10.75 -4.63 -9.26
N ARG A 38 -11.00 -4.06 -8.08
CA ARG A 38 -12.35 -3.90 -7.51
C ARG A 38 -13.27 -3.16 -8.47
N LYS A 39 -12.82 -2.01 -8.98
CA LYS A 39 -13.61 -1.17 -9.89
C LYS A 39 -13.90 -1.89 -11.20
N ARG A 40 -12.93 -2.61 -11.77
CA ARG A 40 -13.13 -3.40 -12.99
C ARG A 40 -14.16 -4.51 -12.78
N ALA A 41 -14.05 -5.27 -11.69
CA ALA A 41 -15.00 -6.33 -11.37
C ALA A 41 -16.42 -5.79 -11.18
N PHE A 42 -16.55 -4.69 -10.41
CA PHE A 42 -17.82 -4.00 -10.22
C PHE A 42 -18.45 -3.55 -11.54
N LEU A 43 -17.71 -2.81 -12.37
CA LEU A 43 -18.24 -2.33 -13.66
C LEU A 43 -18.60 -3.49 -14.59
N THR A 44 -17.82 -4.56 -14.58
CA THR A 44 -18.14 -5.76 -15.39
C THR A 44 -19.45 -6.40 -14.93
N LEU A 45 -19.69 -6.48 -13.62
CA LEU A 45 -20.96 -6.99 -13.08
C LEU A 45 -22.15 -6.10 -13.45
N GLU A 46 -22.00 -4.78 -13.36
CA GLU A 46 -23.05 -3.82 -13.72
C GLU A 46 -23.46 -3.96 -15.20
N GLU A 47 -22.51 -4.26 -16.09
CA GLU A 47 -22.78 -4.50 -17.51
C GLU A 47 -23.32 -5.92 -17.78
N LEU A 48 -22.88 -6.94 -17.03
CA LEU A 48 -23.31 -8.32 -17.23
C LEU A 48 -24.72 -8.59 -16.72
N ARG A 49 -25.05 -8.13 -15.51
CA ARG A 49 -26.33 -8.42 -14.83
C ARG A 49 -27.60 -8.14 -15.65
N PRO A 50 -27.72 -7.03 -16.40
CA PRO A 50 -28.92 -6.75 -17.18
C PRO A 50 -29.06 -7.62 -18.43
N LEU A 51 -28.02 -8.36 -18.84
CA LEU A 51 -28.07 -9.21 -20.02
C LEU A 51 -28.87 -10.49 -19.76
N PRO A 52 -29.58 -11.04 -20.78
CA PRO A 52 -30.23 -12.34 -20.68
C PRO A 52 -29.25 -13.45 -20.26
N GLU A 53 -29.74 -14.43 -19.51
CA GLU A 53 -28.91 -15.54 -18.99
C GLU A 53 -28.24 -16.36 -20.10
N GLU A 54 -28.92 -16.52 -21.24
CA GLU A 54 -28.45 -17.22 -22.45
C GLU A 54 -27.41 -16.43 -23.26
N THR A 55 -26.96 -15.27 -22.78
CA THR A 55 -25.97 -14.47 -23.50
C THR A 55 -24.64 -15.19 -23.56
N ASN A 56 -24.13 -15.42 -24.76
CA ASN A 56 -22.78 -15.94 -24.98
C ASN A 56 -21.75 -14.98 -24.38
N THR A 57 -21.01 -15.42 -23.37
CA THR A 57 -19.90 -14.65 -22.80
C THR A 57 -18.56 -15.29 -23.13
N TYR A 58 -17.52 -14.48 -23.28
CA TYR A 58 -16.18 -14.97 -23.59
C TYR A 58 -15.19 -14.50 -22.55
N LYS A 59 -14.50 -15.45 -21.92
CA LYS A 59 -13.43 -15.18 -20.97
C LYS A 59 -12.07 -15.24 -21.65
N SER A 60 -11.17 -14.31 -21.30
CA SER A 60 -9.78 -14.34 -21.75
C SER A 60 -8.90 -15.14 -20.79
N ILE A 61 -8.23 -16.16 -21.32
CA ILE A 61 -7.19 -16.96 -20.64
C ILE A 61 -5.87 -16.96 -21.43
N GLY A 62 -5.61 -15.89 -22.19
CA GLY A 62 -4.58 -15.84 -23.25
C GLY A 62 -5.13 -16.18 -24.64
N LYS A 63 -6.33 -16.78 -24.68
CA LYS A 63 -7.26 -16.87 -25.81
C LYS A 63 -8.68 -16.68 -25.28
N PHE A 64 -9.64 -16.34 -26.15
CA PHE A 64 -11.04 -16.20 -25.74
C PHE A 64 -11.76 -17.54 -25.80
N VAL A 65 -12.44 -17.91 -24.72
CA VAL A 65 -13.20 -19.16 -24.58
C VAL A 65 -14.64 -18.82 -24.20
N LEU A 66 -15.60 -19.49 -24.85
CA LEU A 66 -17.01 -19.36 -24.55
C LEU A 66 -17.30 -19.93 -23.17
N GLU A 67 -17.96 -19.15 -22.31
CA GLU A 67 -18.38 -19.54 -20.97
C GLU A 67 -19.82 -19.07 -20.72
N PRO A 68 -20.59 -19.77 -19.87
CA PRO A 68 -21.89 -19.30 -19.42
C PRO A 68 -21.75 -17.97 -18.66
N LYS A 69 -22.72 -17.08 -18.84
CA LYS A 69 -22.78 -15.79 -18.15
C LYS A 69 -22.66 -15.94 -16.62
N THR A 70 -23.34 -16.95 -16.05
CA THR A 70 -23.35 -17.23 -14.60
C THR A 70 -21.97 -17.55 -14.03
N VAL A 71 -21.11 -18.23 -14.80
CA VAL A 71 -19.72 -18.51 -14.41
C VAL A 71 -18.93 -17.20 -14.34
N LEU A 72 -19.04 -16.37 -15.38
CA LEU A 72 -18.33 -15.09 -15.43
C LEU A 72 -18.81 -14.14 -14.32
N GLU A 73 -20.11 -14.08 -14.04
CA GLU A 73 -20.66 -13.31 -12.93
C GLU A 73 -20.12 -13.78 -11.58
N GLY A 74 -20.14 -15.09 -11.31
CA GLY A 74 -19.59 -15.64 -10.08
C GLY A 74 -18.11 -15.32 -9.88
N GLU A 75 -17.32 -15.38 -10.95
CA GLU A 75 -15.90 -14.99 -10.92
C GLU A 75 -15.70 -13.50 -10.62
N GLN A 76 -16.49 -12.61 -11.24
CA GLN A 76 -16.39 -11.18 -10.95
C GLN A 76 -16.89 -10.85 -9.53
N GLU A 77 -17.92 -11.53 -9.02
CA GLU A 77 -18.38 -11.36 -7.64
C GLU A 77 -17.32 -11.80 -6.62
N GLN A 78 -16.67 -12.94 -6.87
CA GLN A 78 -15.57 -13.38 -6.02
C GLN A 78 -14.40 -12.40 -6.09
N LYS A 79 -14.02 -11.97 -7.30
CA LYS A 79 -12.95 -10.97 -7.49
C LYS A 79 -13.26 -9.66 -6.77
N LEU A 80 -14.51 -9.21 -6.80
CA LEU A 80 -14.98 -8.02 -6.11
C LEU A 80 -14.79 -8.17 -4.59
N LYS A 81 -15.30 -9.26 -4.00
CA LYS A 81 -15.17 -9.57 -2.57
C LYS A 81 -13.71 -9.67 -2.12
N ASP A 82 -12.89 -10.40 -2.87
CA ASP A 82 -11.46 -10.57 -2.55
C ASP A 82 -10.71 -9.24 -2.61
N SER A 83 -11.04 -8.39 -3.59
CA SER A 83 -10.43 -7.07 -3.73
C SER A 83 -10.84 -6.13 -2.59
N GLU A 84 -12.12 -6.18 -2.16
CA GLU A 84 -12.60 -5.41 -1.01
C GLU A 84 -11.93 -5.84 0.30
N ALA A 85 -11.83 -7.15 0.54
CA ALA A 85 -11.14 -7.69 1.71
C ALA A 85 -9.65 -7.32 1.71
N ALA A 86 -8.99 -7.39 0.55
CA ALA A 86 -7.60 -6.98 0.41
C ALA A 86 -7.39 -5.48 0.66
N VAL A 87 -8.26 -4.62 0.14
CA VAL A 87 -8.20 -3.16 0.39
C VAL A 87 -8.39 -2.86 1.87
N ALA A 88 -9.35 -3.50 2.54
CA ALA A 88 -9.58 -3.31 3.98
C ALA A 88 -8.35 -3.73 4.81
N SER A 89 -7.74 -4.87 4.49
CA SER A 89 -6.53 -5.34 5.16
C SER A 89 -5.33 -4.40 4.95
N LEU A 90 -5.13 -3.95 3.70
CA LEU A 90 -4.05 -3.02 3.36
C LEU A 90 -4.27 -1.63 4.00
N GLN A 91 -5.50 -1.19 4.16
CA GLN A 91 -5.83 0.05 4.85
C GLN A 91 -5.40 -0.02 6.33
N THR A 92 -5.70 -1.13 7.02
CA THR A 92 -5.21 -1.35 8.41
C THR A 92 -3.68 -1.35 8.47
N SER A 93 -3.01 -1.99 7.51
CA SER A 93 -1.54 -2.02 7.43
C SER A 93 -0.96 -0.62 7.19
N LYS A 94 -1.60 0.18 6.32
CA LYS A 94 -1.22 1.56 6.05
C LYS A 94 -1.31 2.41 7.32
N GLU A 95 -2.43 2.36 8.04
CA GLU A 95 -2.62 3.13 9.28
C GLU A 95 -1.59 2.76 10.35
N TYR A 96 -1.24 1.47 10.46
CA TYR A 96 -0.19 1.01 11.37
C TYR A 96 1.20 1.56 10.98
N LEU A 97 1.54 1.57 9.69
CA LEU A 97 2.80 2.14 9.20
C LEU A 97 2.84 3.66 9.37
N GLU A 98 1.73 4.37 9.15
CA GLU A 98 1.63 5.82 9.36
C GLU A 98 1.88 6.19 10.83
N LYS A 99 1.38 5.39 11.78
CA LYS A 99 1.68 5.57 13.22
C LYS A 99 3.16 5.38 13.52
N GLN A 100 3.79 4.35 12.97
CA GLN A 100 5.23 4.11 13.17
C GLN A 100 6.09 5.23 12.55
N VAL A 101 5.72 5.72 11.36
CA VAL A 101 6.41 6.86 10.74
C VAL A 101 6.31 8.09 11.64
N ALA A 102 5.12 8.39 12.17
CA ALA A 102 4.93 9.52 13.08
C ALA A 102 5.75 9.37 14.38
N GLU A 103 5.89 8.15 14.91
CA GLU A 103 6.73 7.86 16.08
C GLU A 103 8.21 8.11 15.78
N VAL A 104 8.72 7.62 14.65
CA VAL A 104 10.11 7.86 14.21
C VAL A 104 10.37 9.34 13.96
N GLU A 105 9.42 10.07 13.38
CA GLU A 105 9.50 11.53 13.21
C GLU A 105 9.54 12.27 14.55
N ASN A 106 8.78 11.83 15.55
CA ASN A 106 8.82 12.41 16.89
C ASN A 106 10.16 12.13 17.58
N ASN A 107 10.66 10.90 17.50
CA ASN A 107 11.97 10.53 18.04
C ASN A 107 13.09 11.37 17.41
N LEU A 108 13.01 11.61 16.10
CA LEU A 108 13.94 12.49 15.40
C LEU A 108 13.88 13.93 15.93
N ARG A 109 12.68 14.47 16.14
CA ARG A 109 12.48 15.83 16.68
C ARG A 109 13.05 15.96 18.09
N GLU A 110 12.78 14.98 18.95
CA GLU A 110 13.30 14.95 20.32
C GLU A 110 14.83 14.89 20.34
N LEU A 111 15.43 14.05 19.50
CA LEU A 111 16.89 13.95 19.37
C LEU A 111 17.52 15.28 18.96
N LEU A 112 16.93 15.97 17.97
CA LEU A 112 17.41 17.27 17.49
C LEU A 112 17.24 18.40 18.52
N GLN A 113 16.21 18.32 19.38
CA GLN A 113 16.03 19.27 20.49
C GLN A 113 17.06 19.08 21.60
N GLN A 114 17.41 17.83 21.89
CA GLN A 114 18.41 17.50 22.91
C GLN A 114 19.82 17.90 22.47
N GLU A 115 20.17 17.68 21.20
CA GLU A 115 21.51 17.98 20.67
C GLU A 115 21.47 18.78 19.34
N PRO A 116 21.28 20.10 19.39
CA PRO A 116 21.19 20.94 18.19
C PRO A 116 22.49 20.99 17.36
N GLY A 117 23.63 20.62 17.95
CA GLY A 117 24.93 20.53 17.25
C GLY A 117 25.00 19.41 16.20
N ILE A 118 24.18 18.36 16.34
CA ILE A 118 24.11 17.25 15.40
C ILE A 118 23.57 17.70 14.05
N ALA A 119 22.56 18.58 14.05
CA ALA A 119 22.01 19.14 12.82
C ALA A 119 23.08 19.85 11.96
N GLN A 120 24.01 20.55 12.61
CA GLN A 120 25.12 21.24 11.93
C GLN A 120 26.17 20.26 11.40
N GLN A 121 26.53 19.23 12.18
CA GLN A 121 27.45 18.19 11.71
C GLN A 121 26.89 17.41 10.52
N ILE A 122 25.59 17.10 10.52
CA ILE A 122 24.93 16.39 9.40
C ILE A 122 24.94 17.24 8.12
N MET A 123 24.61 18.54 8.20
CA MET A 123 24.64 19.44 7.04
C MET A 123 26.06 19.59 6.47
N SER A 124 27.09 19.50 7.32
CA SER A 124 28.48 19.53 6.86
C SER A 124 28.97 18.23 6.22
N MET A 125 28.31 17.10 6.50
CA MET A 125 28.66 15.77 5.96
C MET A 125 27.92 15.42 4.65
N SER A 126 26.86 16.16 4.32
CA SER A 126 26.06 15.95 3.10
C SER A 126 26.47 16.86 1.93
N MET A 127 27.59 17.59 2.07
CA MET A 127 28.30 18.29 0.98
C MET A 127 29.51 17.50 0.48
#